data_AF-A0A0K0FI13-F1
#
_entry.id   AF-A0A0K0FI13-F1
#
_cell.length_a   1.000
_cell.length_b   1.000
_cell.length_c   1.000
_cell.angle_alpha   90.00
_cell.angle_beta   90.00
_cell.angle_gamma   90.00
#
_symmetry.space_group_name_H-M   'P 1'
#
loop_
_entity.id
_entity.type
_entity.pdbx_description
1 polymer ?
#
loop_
_entity_poly.entity_id
_entity_poly.type
_entity_poly.pdbx_seq_one_letter_code
_entity_poly.pdbx_strand_id
1 'polypeptide(L)'
;MASVNLADSDYLNAGCSIRALCKFSILNTNGKEEYKSIVGVENFDENKNSYCLQKFIERSNLLKRQSELLPDDRLTICFEIFYLCDDITNYSLSKEIPIEESLNMFLNDISKMLCSSAYYDCIIKCILAARSEVFRLTLENKLTEHELNIIEMNEFRLEVVKEMLNFLYTGRSHKIDKLAIEMLEIAGKYKIEGLKTIAAESLLNSLNLENVCEYLEKSEIYSAEILKEFCLRFIYLNADEIIKSEKWSKIVNLYPLLVVRIFNIAVNKC
;
A
#
# COMPACT_ATOMS: atom_id res chain seq x y z
N MET A 1 -22.89 -17.95 5.36
CA MET A 1 -21.52 -17.50 5.06
C MET A 1 -21.54 -16.92 3.66
N ALA A 2 -20.70 -15.92 3.39
CA ALA A 2 -20.51 -15.37 2.05
C ALA A 2 -19.03 -15.54 1.69
N SER A 3 -18.73 -16.01 0.49
CA SER A 3 -17.36 -16.32 0.06
C SER A 3 -17.11 -15.83 -1.35
N VAL A 4 -15.87 -15.46 -1.62
CA VAL A 4 -15.36 -15.10 -2.96
C VAL A 4 -14.17 -15.98 -3.25
N ASN A 5 -14.13 -16.52 -4.47
CA ASN A 5 -13.00 -17.28 -5.00
C ASN A 5 -12.50 -16.55 -6.24
N LEU A 6 -11.20 -16.22 -6.27
CA LEU A 6 -10.55 -15.57 -7.40
C LEU A 6 -9.74 -16.56 -8.25
N ALA A 7 -9.73 -17.86 -7.89
CA ALA A 7 -9.02 -18.94 -8.58
C ALA A 7 -9.47 -19.18 -10.03
N ASP A 8 -10.73 -18.86 -10.36
CA ASP A 8 -11.31 -19.10 -11.70
C ASP A 8 -11.08 -17.92 -12.67
N SER A 9 -10.34 -16.90 -12.24
CA SER A 9 -9.96 -15.81 -13.11
C SER A 9 -8.67 -16.21 -13.84
N ASP A 10 -8.65 -16.13 -15.17
CA ASP A 10 -7.48 -16.42 -16.05
C ASP A 10 -6.20 -15.59 -15.72
N TYR A 11 -6.20 -14.83 -14.61
CA TYR A 11 -5.19 -13.89 -14.17
C TYR A 11 -4.25 -14.43 -13.09
N LEU A 12 -4.60 -15.51 -12.38
CA LEU A 12 -3.68 -16.17 -11.44
C LEU A 12 -2.77 -17.15 -12.17
N ASN A 13 -1.93 -16.64 -13.07
CA ASN A 13 -0.76 -17.35 -13.54
C ASN A 13 0.26 -17.47 -12.40
N ALA A 14 1.17 -18.44 -12.51
CA ALA A 14 2.21 -18.68 -11.52
C ALA A 14 2.98 -17.37 -11.21
N GLY A 15 2.78 -16.82 -10.01
CA GLY A 15 3.39 -15.56 -9.58
C GLY A 15 2.61 -14.24 -9.76
N CYS A 16 1.31 -14.18 -10.09
CA CYS A 16 0.52 -12.95 -9.82
C CYS A 16 -0.04 -12.98 -8.40
N SER A 17 0.08 -11.87 -7.67
CA SER A 17 -0.69 -11.62 -6.45
C SER A 17 -1.79 -10.60 -6.73
N ILE A 18 -3.00 -10.90 -6.28
CA ILE A 18 -4.14 -10.00 -6.42
C ILE A 18 -4.42 -9.33 -5.07
N ARG A 19 -4.47 -8.01 -5.06
CA ARG A 19 -4.95 -7.21 -3.94
C ARG A 19 -6.39 -6.87 -4.17
N ALA A 20 -7.28 -7.20 -3.24
CA ALA A 20 -8.70 -6.92 -3.41
C ALA A 20 -9.32 -6.26 -2.18
N LEU A 21 -10.24 -5.33 -2.46
CA LEU A 21 -11.15 -4.71 -1.51
C LEU A 21 -12.57 -5.15 -1.88
N CYS A 22 -13.29 -5.72 -0.92
CA CYS A 22 -14.54 -6.41 -1.18
C CYS A 22 -15.67 -5.85 -0.31
N LYS A 23 -16.87 -5.69 -0.86
CA LYS A 23 -18.10 -5.41 -0.12
C LYS A 23 -19.13 -6.49 -0.40
N PHE A 24 -19.73 -7.01 0.67
CA PHE A 24 -20.90 -7.87 0.63
C PHE A 24 -22.10 -7.13 1.19
N SER A 25 -23.27 -7.29 0.59
CA SER A 25 -24.53 -6.74 1.10
C SER A 25 -25.72 -7.60 0.67
N ILE A 26 -26.89 -7.35 1.26
CA ILE A 26 -28.15 -8.01 0.93
C ILE A 26 -29.06 -6.97 0.27
N LEU A 27 -29.64 -7.30 -0.87
CA LEU A 27 -30.59 -6.42 -1.56
C LEU A 27 -31.99 -6.63 -0.99
N ASN A 28 -32.63 -5.55 -0.56
CA ASN A 28 -34.03 -5.59 -0.15
C ASN A 28 -34.99 -5.42 -1.34
N THR A 29 -36.29 -5.60 -1.12
CA THR A 29 -37.35 -5.45 -2.12
C THR A 29 -37.43 -4.06 -2.77
N ASN A 30 -36.89 -3.03 -2.11
CA ASN A 30 -36.84 -1.66 -2.63
C ASN A 30 -35.56 -1.40 -3.46
N GLY A 31 -34.72 -2.41 -3.69
CA GLY A 31 -33.45 -2.27 -4.40
C GLY A 31 -32.36 -1.57 -3.58
N LYS A 32 -32.52 -1.47 -2.25
CA LYS A 32 -31.52 -0.87 -1.36
C LYS A 32 -30.64 -1.97 -0.75
N GLU A 33 -29.33 -1.73 -0.75
CA GLU A 33 -28.35 -2.57 -0.08
C GLU A 33 -28.40 -2.42 1.46
N GLU A 34 -28.50 -3.54 2.15
CA GLU A 34 -28.53 -3.67 3.60
C GLU A 34 -27.53 -4.73 4.10
N TYR A 35 -27.29 -4.78 5.42
CA TYR A 35 -26.31 -5.71 6.04
C TYR A 35 -24.94 -5.66 5.34
N LYS A 36 -24.45 -4.44 5.08
CA LYS A 36 -23.17 -4.21 4.40
C LYS A 36 -22.02 -4.72 5.26
N SER A 37 -21.10 -5.45 4.65
CA SER A 37 -19.83 -5.89 5.24
C SER A 37 -18.72 -5.58 4.26
N ILE A 38 -17.86 -4.62 4.62
CA ILE A 38 -16.68 -4.27 3.85
C ILE A 38 -15.51 -5.08 4.43
N VAL A 39 -14.90 -5.91 3.60
CA VAL A 39 -13.66 -6.60 3.92
C VAL A 39 -12.52 -5.58 3.77
N GLY A 40 -11.53 -5.64 4.67
CA GLY A 40 -10.28 -4.90 4.47
C GLY A 40 -9.57 -5.31 3.18
N VAL A 41 -8.39 -4.76 2.95
CA VAL A 41 -7.60 -5.17 1.78
C VAL A 41 -7.03 -6.56 2.02
N GLU A 42 -7.39 -7.49 1.14
CA GLU A 42 -6.96 -8.88 1.21
C GLU A 42 -6.02 -9.18 0.04
N ASN A 43 -4.89 -9.81 0.37
CA ASN A 43 -3.96 -10.36 -0.60
C ASN A 43 -4.39 -11.79 -0.95
N PHE A 44 -4.48 -12.07 -2.25
CA PHE A 44 -4.79 -13.36 -2.83
C PHE A 44 -3.61 -13.83 -3.68
N ASP A 45 -3.29 -15.11 -3.55
CA ASP A 45 -2.22 -15.78 -4.28
C ASP A 45 -2.60 -17.26 -4.48
N GLU A 46 -1.65 -18.05 -4.99
CA GLU A 46 -1.83 -19.50 -5.20
C GLU A 46 -2.22 -20.27 -3.92
N ASN A 47 -1.82 -19.79 -2.74
CA ASN A 47 -2.10 -20.41 -1.45
C ASN A 47 -3.38 -19.88 -0.80
N LYS A 48 -3.79 -18.67 -1.13
CA LYS A 48 -4.97 -17.99 -0.62
C LYS A 48 -5.79 -17.42 -1.77
N ASN A 49 -6.51 -18.30 -2.44
CA ASN A 49 -7.33 -17.95 -3.60
C ASN A 49 -8.78 -17.55 -3.24
N SER A 50 -9.18 -17.66 -1.97
CA SER A 50 -10.54 -17.36 -1.54
C SER A 50 -10.60 -16.69 -0.17
N TYR A 51 -11.67 -15.93 0.04
CA TYR A 51 -11.99 -15.28 1.31
C TYR A 51 -13.43 -15.57 1.71
N CYS A 52 -13.66 -15.85 2.99
CA CYS A 52 -14.99 -16.21 3.50
C CYS A 52 -15.32 -15.44 4.79
N LEU A 53 -16.43 -14.70 4.75
CA LEU A 53 -17.01 -14.08 5.93
C LEU A 53 -17.66 -15.16 6.80
N GLN A 54 -16.98 -15.50 7.90
CA GLN A 54 -17.48 -16.50 8.85
C GLN A 54 -18.83 -16.11 9.45
N LYS A 55 -19.04 -14.82 9.72
CA LYS A 55 -20.30 -14.27 10.22
C LYS A 55 -20.72 -13.08 9.35
N PHE A 56 -21.81 -13.25 8.59
CA PHE A 56 -22.35 -12.20 7.72
C PHE A 56 -23.69 -11.70 8.25
N ILE A 57 -24.68 -12.58 8.39
CA ILE A 57 -25.99 -12.27 8.97
C ILE A 57 -26.46 -13.42 9.85
N GLU A 58 -27.06 -13.09 10.99
CA GLU A 58 -27.74 -14.09 11.82
C GLU A 58 -29.05 -14.52 11.15
N ARG A 59 -29.29 -15.83 11.08
CA ARG A 59 -30.52 -16.40 10.48
C ARG A 59 -31.79 -15.82 11.12
N SER A 60 -31.78 -15.57 12.43
CA SER A 60 -32.88 -14.95 13.16
C SER A 60 -33.22 -13.55 12.62
N ASN A 61 -32.21 -12.73 12.34
CA ASN A 61 -32.39 -11.37 11.82
C ASN A 61 -32.88 -11.38 10.38
N LEU A 62 -32.42 -12.34 9.58
CA LEU A 62 -32.90 -12.54 8.22
C LEU A 62 -34.40 -12.93 8.21
N LEU A 63 -34.81 -13.88 9.05
CA LEU A 63 -36.19 -14.36 9.13
C LEU A 63 -37.15 -13.30 9.71
N LYS A 64 -36.70 -12.45 10.64
CA LYS A 64 -37.51 -11.33 11.16
C LYS A 64 -37.94 -10.33 10.07
N ARG A 65 -37.16 -10.22 8.99
CA ARG A 65 -37.39 -9.31 7.87
C ARG A 65 -37.60 -10.07 6.55
N GLN A 66 -38.20 -11.26 6.62
CA GLN A 66 -38.41 -12.14 5.48
C GLN A 66 -39.15 -11.46 4.33
N SER A 67 -40.17 -10.64 4.61
CA SER A 67 -40.93 -9.90 3.59
C SER A 67 -40.09 -8.88 2.81
N GLU A 68 -38.98 -8.41 3.39
CA GLU A 68 -38.11 -7.37 2.80
C GLU A 68 -36.84 -7.96 2.18
N LEU A 69 -36.28 -9.01 2.77
CA LEU A 69 -34.97 -9.58 2.40
C LEU A 69 -35.06 -10.93 1.68
N LEU A 70 -36.23 -11.57 1.70
CA LEU A 70 -36.51 -12.87 1.09
C LEU A 70 -37.81 -12.83 0.26
N PRO A 71 -37.98 -11.88 -0.68
CA PRO A 71 -39.13 -11.91 -1.58
C PRO A 71 -39.14 -13.21 -2.36
N ASP A 72 -40.29 -13.88 -2.41
CA ASP A 72 -40.47 -15.18 -3.06
C ASP A 72 -39.47 -16.26 -2.57
N ASP A 73 -39.08 -16.20 -1.29
CA ASP A 73 -38.09 -17.09 -0.67
C ASP A 73 -36.69 -17.01 -1.31
N ARG A 74 -36.37 -15.88 -1.96
CA ARG A 74 -35.06 -15.65 -2.61
C ARG A 74 -34.23 -14.63 -1.83
N LEU A 75 -33.05 -15.06 -1.40
CA LEU A 75 -32.03 -14.16 -0.86
C LEU A 75 -31.16 -13.61 -1.99
N THR A 76 -31.12 -12.29 -2.14
CA THR A 76 -30.23 -11.64 -3.11
C THR A 76 -29.02 -11.05 -2.40
N ILE A 77 -27.84 -11.59 -2.67
CA ILE A 77 -26.55 -11.09 -2.15
C ILE A 77 -25.91 -10.25 -3.24
N CYS A 78 -25.51 -9.03 -2.88
CA CYS A 78 -24.73 -8.15 -3.73
C CYS A 78 -23.25 -8.26 -3.33
N PHE A 79 -22.39 -8.23 -4.35
CA PHE A 79 -20.95 -8.28 -4.19
C PHE A 79 -20.31 -7.21 -5.06
N GLU A 80 -19.45 -6.38 -4.47
CA GLU A 80 -18.68 -5.36 -5.16
C GLU A 80 -17.19 -5.57 -4.84
N ILE A 81 -16.36 -5.63 -5.87
CA ILE A 81 -14.92 -5.88 -5.76
C ILE A 81 -14.15 -4.80 -6.50
N PHE A 82 -13.13 -4.28 -5.84
CA PHE A 82 -12.05 -3.53 -6.46
C PHE A 82 -10.78 -4.36 -6.29
N TYR A 83 -10.06 -4.61 -7.38
CA TYR A 83 -8.84 -5.41 -7.32
C TYR A 83 -7.73 -4.84 -8.20
N LEU A 84 -6.49 -5.17 -7.82
CA LEU A 84 -5.28 -4.86 -8.54
C LEU A 84 -4.45 -6.16 -8.63
N CYS A 85 -4.11 -6.63 -9.84
CA CYS A 85 -3.09 -7.68 -10.01
C CYS A 85 -1.75 -6.98 -10.04
N ASP A 86 -0.86 -7.42 -9.15
CA ASP A 86 0.54 -7.10 -9.24
C ASP A 86 1.12 -8.05 -10.27
N ASP A 87 1.33 -7.54 -11.48
CA ASP A 87 2.27 -8.19 -12.38
C ASP A 87 3.61 -8.17 -11.65
N ILE A 88 4.02 -9.33 -11.12
CA ILE A 88 5.43 -9.56 -10.88
C ILE A 88 6.01 -9.54 -12.30
N THR A 89 6.37 -8.35 -12.78
CA THR A 89 7.43 -8.24 -13.75
C THR A 89 8.63 -8.80 -13.01
N ASN A 90 8.82 -10.11 -13.16
CA ASN A 90 10.13 -10.66 -13.24
C ASN A 90 10.79 -9.80 -14.32
N TYR A 91 11.45 -8.72 -13.90
CA TYR A 91 12.81 -8.50 -14.38
C TYR A 91 13.53 -9.80 -13.99
N SER A 92 13.29 -10.84 -14.79
CA SER A 92 14.27 -11.85 -15.05
C SER A 92 15.47 -11.02 -15.46
N LEU A 93 16.36 -10.80 -14.51
CA LEU A 93 17.78 -10.88 -14.78
C LEU A 93 17.89 -12.00 -15.80
N SER A 94 18.11 -11.59 -17.04
CA SER A 94 18.20 -12.46 -18.19
C SER A 94 18.98 -13.69 -17.76
N LYS A 95 18.36 -14.86 -17.90
CA LYS A 95 19.03 -16.14 -17.71
C LYS A 95 20.40 -16.06 -18.38
N GLU A 96 21.41 -16.35 -17.55
CA GLU A 96 22.79 -16.67 -17.91
C GLU A 96 23.64 -15.52 -18.47
N ILE A 97 24.22 -14.74 -17.57
CA ILE A 97 25.62 -14.34 -17.72
C ILE A 97 26.40 -15.02 -16.58
N PRO A 98 27.50 -15.75 -16.84
CA PRO A 98 28.33 -16.34 -15.80
C PRO A 98 29.10 -15.22 -15.06
N ILE A 99 28.40 -14.50 -14.19
CA ILE A 99 28.92 -13.35 -13.43
C ILE A 99 28.96 -13.67 -11.93
N GLU A 100 28.33 -14.76 -11.48
CA GLU A 100 28.05 -15.05 -10.08
C GLU A 100 29.32 -15.10 -9.19
N GLU A 101 30.41 -15.72 -9.64
CA GLU A 101 31.68 -15.73 -8.90
C GLU A 101 32.34 -14.34 -8.84
N SER A 102 32.31 -13.58 -9.95
CA SER A 102 32.91 -12.24 -10.01
C SER A 102 32.19 -11.22 -9.12
N LEU A 103 30.87 -11.32 -9.00
CA LEU A 103 30.08 -10.49 -8.09
C LEU A 103 30.28 -10.90 -6.65
N ASN A 104 30.49 -12.17 -6.34
CA ASN A 104 30.75 -12.61 -4.97
C ASN A 104 32.06 -12.00 -4.43
N MET A 105 33.12 -11.93 -5.24
CA MET A 105 34.36 -11.26 -4.84
C MET A 105 34.13 -9.75 -4.63
N PHE A 106 33.45 -9.09 -5.56
CA PHE A 106 33.10 -7.66 -5.46
C PHE A 106 32.22 -7.33 -4.24
N LEU A 107 31.18 -8.12 -3.97
CA LEU A 107 30.30 -7.97 -2.82
C LEU A 107 31.05 -8.18 -1.51
N ASN A 108 31.97 -9.14 -1.46
CA ASN A 108 32.83 -9.37 -0.30
C ASN A 108 33.77 -8.17 -0.07
N ASP A 109 34.35 -7.61 -1.12
CA ASP A 109 35.25 -6.46 -1.00
C ASP A 109 34.49 -5.19 -0.59
N ILE A 110 33.30 -4.94 -1.14
CA ILE A 110 32.41 -3.86 -0.66
C ILE A 110 32.02 -4.07 0.80
N SER A 111 31.68 -5.30 1.20
CA SER A 111 31.33 -5.62 2.59
C SER A 111 32.49 -5.32 3.54
N LYS A 112 33.72 -5.69 3.18
CA LYS A 112 34.93 -5.34 3.94
C LYS A 112 35.14 -3.82 4.00
N MET A 113 34.91 -3.09 2.89
CA MET A 113 35.04 -1.64 2.87
C MET A 113 33.99 -0.94 3.74
N LEU A 114 32.76 -1.44 3.79
CA LEU A 114 31.71 -0.95 4.69
C LEU A 114 32.08 -1.11 6.16
N CYS A 115 32.76 -2.21 6.51
CA CYS A 115 33.25 -2.45 7.87
C CYS A 115 34.55 -1.71 8.21
N SER A 116 35.20 -1.07 7.23
CA SER A 116 36.45 -0.35 7.42
C SER A 116 36.20 1.11 7.80
N SER A 117 36.76 1.55 8.92
CA SER A 117 36.72 2.96 9.35
C SER A 117 37.40 3.92 8.37
N ALA A 118 38.21 3.43 7.44
CA ALA A 118 38.88 4.26 6.44
C ALA A 118 38.00 4.54 5.20
N TYR A 119 37.03 3.67 4.89
CA TYR A 119 36.32 3.70 3.60
C TYR A 119 34.80 3.72 3.72
N TYR A 120 34.24 3.52 4.92
CA TYR A 120 32.79 3.48 5.09
C TYR A 120 32.12 4.73 4.50
N ASP A 121 32.60 5.94 4.82
CA ASP A 121 32.05 7.21 4.30
C ASP A 121 31.93 7.25 2.77
N CYS A 122 32.90 6.71 2.04
CA CYS A 122 32.87 6.67 0.58
C CYS A 122 31.77 5.72 0.06
N ILE A 123 31.66 4.53 0.65
CA ILE A 123 30.66 3.54 0.24
C ILE A 123 29.25 4.04 0.57
N ILE A 124 29.05 4.64 1.75
CA ILE A 124 27.76 5.22 2.15
C ILE A 124 27.29 6.24 1.12
N LYS A 125 28.17 7.15 0.68
CA LYS A 125 27.85 8.16 -0.35
C LYS A 125 27.43 7.53 -1.67
N CYS A 126 28.17 6.52 -2.14
CA CYS A 126 27.85 5.82 -3.37
C CYS A 126 26.46 5.16 -3.29
N ILE A 127 26.14 4.49 -2.18
CA ILE A 127 24.84 3.85 -1.98
C ILE A 127 23.71 4.88 -1.94
N LEU A 128 23.90 5.98 -1.20
CA LEU A 128 22.92 7.06 -1.12
C LEU A 128 22.65 7.69 -2.50
N ALA A 129 23.70 8.05 -3.24
CA ALA A 129 23.57 8.62 -4.58
C ALA A 129 22.96 7.64 -5.60
N ALA A 130 23.26 6.35 -5.49
CA ALA A 130 22.71 5.35 -6.40
C ALA A 130 21.22 5.07 -6.15
N ARG A 131 20.75 5.18 -4.90
CA ARG A 131 19.39 4.79 -4.50
C ARG A 131 18.45 5.97 -4.22
N SER A 132 18.93 7.20 -4.33
CA SER A 132 18.16 8.43 -4.15
C SER A 132 18.70 9.52 -5.05
N GLU A 133 17.85 10.02 -5.95
CA GLU A 133 18.17 11.18 -6.78
C GLU A 133 18.46 12.42 -5.92
N VAL A 134 17.72 12.59 -4.81
CA VAL A 134 17.90 13.74 -3.92
C VAL A 134 19.28 13.69 -3.26
N PHE A 135 19.71 12.53 -2.77
CA PHE A 135 21.06 12.40 -2.21
C PHE A 135 22.14 12.57 -3.26
N ARG A 136 21.94 12.05 -4.48
CA ARG A 136 22.88 12.26 -5.59
C ARG A 136 23.12 13.74 -5.85
N LEU A 137 22.04 14.52 -6.07
CA LEU A 137 22.13 15.95 -6.33
C LEU A 137 22.73 16.71 -5.15
N THR A 138 22.36 16.34 -3.92
CA THR A 138 22.91 16.96 -2.70
C THR A 138 24.42 16.74 -2.59
N LEU A 139 24.90 15.53 -2.89
CA LEU A 139 26.31 15.19 -2.85
C LEU A 139 27.09 15.87 -4.00
N GLU A 140 26.53 15.92 -5.21
CA GLU A 140 27.12 16.60 -6.37
C GLU A 140 27.30 18.10 -6.12
N ASN A 141 26.29 18.76 -5.53
CA ASN A 141 26.38 20.18 -5.17
C ASN A 141 27.48 20.43 -4.13
N LYS A 142 27.54 19.62 -3.07
CA LYS A 142 28.57 19.78 -2.02
C LYS A 142 29.99 19.56 -2.52
N LEU A 143 30.18 18.64 -3.48
CA LEU A 143 31.47 18.46 -4.14
C LEU A 143 31.88 19.70 -4.95
N THR A 144 30.91 20.36 -5.59
CA THR A 144 31.13 21.57 -6.39
C THR A 144 31.45 22.80 -5.53
N GLU A 145 30.80 22.91 -4.37
CA GLU A 145 30.94 24.05 -3.45
C GLU A 145 32.09 23.89 -2.44
N HIS A 146 32.85 22.78 -2.51
CA HIS A 146 33.92 22.44 -1.56
C HIS A 146 33.47 22.44 -0.08
N GLU A 147 32.19 22.11 0.16
CA GLU A 147 31.63 22.06 1.51
C GLU A 147 31.95 20.75 2.24
N LEU A 148 31.75 20.76 3.56
CA LEU A 148 31.77 19.53 4.35
C LEU A 148 30.65 18.58 3.87
N ASN A 149 30.99 17.30 3.74
CA ASN A 149 30.10 16.22 3.31
C ASN A 149 29.11 15.79 4.42
N ILE A 150 28.45 16.76 5.06
CA ILE A 150 27.48 16.55 6.12
C ILE A 150 26.09 16.84 5.55
N ILE A 151 25.18 15.87 5.68
CA ILE A 151 23.77 16.01 5.31
C ILE A 151 22.97 16.02 6.61
N GLU A 152 22.40 17.16 6.97
CA GLU A 152 21.59 17.32 8.17
C GLU A 152 20.14 16.92 7.92
N MET A 153 19.57 16.12 8.84
CA MET A 153 18.20 15.62 8.75
C MET A 153 17.43 15.92 10.04
N ASN A 154 16.96 17.15 10.19
CA ASN A 154 16.38 17.63 11.45
C ASN A 154 14.87 17.31 11.59
N GLU A 155 14.20 16.94 10.50
CA GLU A 155 12.74 16.70 10.47
C GLU A 155 12.33 15.29 10.88
N PHE A 156 13.28 14.35 10.95
CA PHE A 156 12.99 12.95 11.22
C PHE A 156 13.64 12.47 12.51
N ARG A 157 12.92 11.61 13.24
CA ARG A 157 13.47 10.94 14.41
C ARG A 157 14.64 10.05 13.99
N LEU A 158 15.65 9.93 14.86
CA LEU A 158 16.83 9.10 14.61
C LEU A 158 16.47 7.65 14.22
N GLU A 159 15.42 7.09 14.81
CA GLU A 159 14.95 5.74 14.48
C GLU A 159 14.47 5.62 13.02
N VAL A 160 13.76 6.62 12.51
CA VAL A 160 13.26 6.67 11.13
C VAL A 160 14.44 6.73 10.16
N VAL A 161 15.42 7.61 10.42
CA VAL A 161 16.62 7.73 9.60
C VAL A 161 17.43 6.43 9.60
N LYS A 162 17.57 5.77 10.75
CA LYS A 162 18.26 4.48 10.86
C LYS A 162 17.58 3.40 10.04
N GLU A 163 16.25 3.32 10.06
CA GLU A 163 15.52 2.32 9.29
C GLU A 163 15.60 2.60 7.78
N MET A 164 15.50 3.87 7.36
CA MET A 164 15.73 4.28 5.96
C MET A 164 17.13 3.85 5.50
N LEU A 165 18.17 4.13 6.30
CA LEU A 165 19.53 3.69 5.99
C LEU A 165 19.62 2.17 5.91
N ASN A 166 19.03 1.43 6.86
CA ASN A 166 19.00 -0.03 6.81
C ASN A 166 18.38 -0.55 5.50
N PHE A 167 17.28 0.05 5.04
CA PHE A 167 16.69 -0.26 3.75
C PHE A 167 17.64 0.05 2.59
N LEU A 168 18.31 1.20 2.62
CA LEU A 168 19.27 1.59 1.58
C LEU A 168 20.49 0.66 1.51
N TYR A 169 20.88 -0.03 2.59
CA TYR A 169 21.91 -1.08 2.51
C TYR A 169 21.35 -2.42 2.07
N THR A 170 20.25 -2.85 2.68
CA THR A 170 19.82 -4.27 2.64
C THR A 170 18.67 -4.53 1.68
N GLY A 171 17.97 -3.49 1.22
CA GLY A 171 16.68 -3.59 0.54
C GLY A 171 15.53 -4.05 1.45
N ARG A 172 15.74 -4.11 2.77
CA ARG A 172 14.76 -4.61 3.75
C ARG A 172 14.51 -3.60 4.85
N SER A 173 13.27 -3.56 5.34
CA SER A 173 12.86 -2.75 6.50
C SER A 173 12.09 -3.64 7.48
N HIS A 174 12.67 -3.92 8.64
CA HIS A 174 12.10 -4.82 9.64
C HIS A 174 11.06 -4.12 10.53
N LYS A 175 11.13 -2.78 10.57
CA LYS A 175 10.21 -1.96 11.36
C LYS A 175 9.15 -1.27 10.51
N ILE A 176 8.99 -1.69 9.25
CA ILE A 176 8.09 -1.03 8.30
C ILE A 176 6.68 -0.90 8.87
N ASP A 177 6.13 -1.95 9.48
CA ASP A 177 4.77 -1.94 10.04
C ASP A 177 4.57 -0.96 11.19
N LYS A 178 5.63 -0.61 11.92
CA LYS A 178 5.55 0.32 13.06
C LYS A 178 5.78 1.76 12.65
N LEU A 179 6.48 1.99 11.54
CA LEU A 179 6.94 3.30 11.09
C LEU A 179 6.40 3.63 9.70
N ALA A 180 5.35 2.95 9.23
CA ALA A 180 4.95 2.96 7.83
C ALA A 180 4.63 4.38 7.33
N ILE A 181 3.99 5.22 8.16
CA ILE A 181 3.74 6.62 7.82
C ILE A 181 5.08 7.34 7.68
N GLU A 182 5.93 7.36 8.70
CA GLU A 182 7.20 8.09 8.66
C GLU A 182 8.16 7.57 7.57
N MET A 183 8.11 6.27 7.27
CA MET A 183 8.83 5.66 6.16
C MET A 183 8.31 6.17 4.82
N LEU A 184 7.00 6.31 4.65
CA LEU A 184 6.42 6.92 3.45
C LEU A 184 6.87 8.38 3.30
N GLU A 185 6.90 9.14 4.40
CA GLU A 185 7.31 10.56 4.38
C GLU A 185 8.77 10.73 3.98
N ILE A 186 9.67 10.01 4.66
CA ILE A 186 11.11 10.11 4.40
C ILE A 186 11.45 9.58 3.00
N ALA A 187 10.78 8.51 2.55
CA ALA A 187 10.96 7.97 1.21
C ALA A 187 10.45 8.94 0.13
N GLY A 188 9.32 9.61 0.36
CA GLY A 188 8.82 10.65 -0.53
C GLY A 188 9.79 11.84 -0.63
N LYS A 189 10.27 12.34 0.52
CA LYS A 189 11.20 13.48 0.57
C LYS A 189 12.51 13.21 -0.15
N TYR A 190 13.10 12.02 0.06
CA TYR A 190 14.38 11.65 -0.55
C TYR A 190 14.22 10.84 -1.85
N LYS A 191 13.00 10.70 -2.39
CA LYS A 191 12.69 9.93 -3.61
C LYS A 191 13.29 8.52 -3.61
N ILE A 192 13.05 7.76 -2.54
CA ILE A 192 13.50 6.36 -2.40
C ILE A 192 12.32 5.45 -2.75
N GLU A 193 12.11 5.20 -4.04
CA GLU A 193 10.86 4.58 -4.53
C GLU A 193 10.60 3.19 -3.92
N GLY A 194 11.62 2.33 -3.83
CA GLY A 194 11.44 1.01 -3.21
C GLY A 194 10.98 1.06 -1.74
N LEU A 195 11.47 2.04 -0.96
CA LEU A 195 11.03 2.23 0.43
C LEU A 195 9.59 2.75 0.48
N LYS A 196 9.25 3.67 -0.42
CA LYS A 196 7.92 4.24 -0.57
C LYS A 196 6.89 3.14 -0.90
N THR A 197 7.22 2.22 -1.81
CA THR A 197 6.38 1.08 -2.17
C THR A 197 6.08 0.19 -0.96
N ILE A 198 7.11 -0.28 -0.24
CA ILE A 198 6.89 -1.17 0.91
C ILE A 198 6.19 -0.47 2.08
N ALA A 199 6.40 0.84 2.25
CA ALA A 199 5.68 1.63 3.23
C ALA A 199 4.20 1.74 2.88
N ALA A 200 3.89 2.06 1.61
CA ALA A 200 2.52 2.13 1.11
C ALA A 200 1.80 0.78 1.23
N GLU A 201 2.49 -0.34 0.98
CA GLU A 201 1.94 -1.69 1.17
C GLU A 201 1.61 -2.01 2.62
N SER A 202 2.51 -1.65 3.55
CA SER A 202 2.26 -1.83 4.98
C SER A 202 1.06 -1.01 5.48
N LEU A 203 0.92 0.23 5.01
CA LEU A 203 -0.26 1.06 5.27
C LEU A 203 -1.53 0.45 4.68
N LEU A 204 -1.44 -0.08 3.46
CA LEU A 204 -2.58 -0.71 2.79
C LEU A 204 -3.08 -1.95 3.56
N ASN A 205 -2.18 -2.79 4.05
CA ASN A 205 -2.50 -3.99 4.83
C ASN A 205 -3.16 -3.67 6.19
N SER A 206 -2.97 -2.46 6.72
CA SER A 206 -3.54 -2.02 8.00
C SER A 206 -4.71 -1.04 7.83
N LEU A 207 -5.20 -0.83 6.60
CA LEU A 207 -6.26 0.11 6.26
C LEU A 207 -7.58 -0.21 6.98
N ASN A 208 -8.16 0.80 7.64
CA ASN A 208 -9.43 0.71 8.37
C ASN A 208 -10.13 2.08 8.47
N LEU A 209 -11.30 2.12 9.12
CA LEU A 209 -12.12 3.33 9.27
C LEU A 209 -11.42 4.47 10.04
N GLU A 210 -10.52 4.14 10.96
CA GLU A 210 -9.86 5.12 11.82
C GLU A 210 -8.71 5.82 11.11
N ASN A 211 -7.97 5.10 10.26
CA ASN A 211 -6.76 5.60 9.61
C ASN A 211 -6.94 6.03 8.14
N VAL A 212 -8.03 5.64 7.46
CA VAL A 212 -8.18 5.87 6.01
C VAL A 212 -8.07 7.33 5.58
N CYS A 213 -8.58 8.29 6.37
CA CYS A 213 -8.48 9.71 6.03
C CYS A 213 -7.03 10.20 6.12
N GLU A 214 -6.28 9.75 7.13
CA GLU A 214 -4.87 10.09 7.29
C GLU A 214 -4.03 9.44 6.17
N TYR A 215 -4.29 8.18 5.85
CA TYR A 215 -3.58 7.48 4.78
C TYR A 215 -3.88 8.11 3.42
N LEU A 216 -5.12 8.52 3.17
CA LEU A 216 -5.48 9.27 1.97
C LEU A 216 -4.68 10.57 1.85
N GLU A 217 -4.64 11.37 2.92
CA GLU A 217 -3.85 12.62 2.94
C GLU A 217 -2.37 12.35 2.66
N LYS A 218 -1.76 11.41 3.37
CA LYS A 218 -0.34 11.08 3.20
C LYS A 218 -0.06 10.55 1.79
N SER A 219 -0.95 9.73 1.24
CA SER A 219 -0.82 9.20 -0.12
C SER A 219 -0.91 10.28 -1.19
N GLU A 220 -1.68 11.35 -0.97
CA GLU A 220 -1.73 12.49 -1.88
C GLU A 220 -0.43 13.32 -1.80
N ILE A 221 0.00 13.67 -0.58
CA ILE A 221 1.23 14.47 -0.35
C ILE A 221 2.46 13.80 -0.93
N TYR A 222 2.62 12.49 -0.71
CA TYR A 222 3.80 11.74 -1.14
C TYR A 222 3.60 10.99 -2.46
N SER A 223 2.49 11.24 -3.17
CA SER A 223 2.15 10.64 -4.48
C SER A 223 2.22 9.11 -4.49
N ALA A 224 1.64 8.46 -3.48
CA ALA A 224 1.51 7.01 -3.39
C ALA A 224 0.18 6.56 -4.03
N GLU A 225 0.16 6.46 -5.36
CA GLU A 225 -1.07 6.30 -6.14
C GLU A 225 -1.88 5.03 -5.82
N ILE A 226 -1.21 3.89 -5.60
CA ILE A 226 -1.91 2.63 -5.26
C ILE A 226 -2.62 2.78 -3.91
N LEU A 227 -1.91 3.22 -2.87
CA LEU A 227 -2.50 3.45 -1.56
C LEU A 227 -3.67 4.44 -1.65
N LYS A 228 -3.49 5.53 -2.41
CA LYS A 228 -4.53 6.54 -2.63
C LYS A 228 -5.80 5.95 -3.24
N GLU A 229 -5.67 5.17 -4.31
CA GLU A 229 -6.82 4.54 -4.98
C GLU A 229 -7.59 3.61 -4.03
N PHE A 230 -6.88 2.76 -3.28
CA PHE A 230 -7.51 1.91 -2.29
C PHE A 230 -8.18 2.71 -1.16
N CYS A 231 -7.57 3.81 -0.69
CA CYS A 231 -8.21 4.70 0.29
C CYS A 231 -9.49 5.34 -0.26
N LEU A 232 -9.48 5.84 -1.51
CA LEU A 232 -10.66 6.44 -2.15
C LEU A 232 -11.80 5.40 -2.28
N ARG A 233 -11.48 4.18 -2.71
CA ARG A 233 -12.45 3.08 -2.82
C ARG A 233 -12.98 2.65 -1.45
N PHE A 234 -12.12 2.56 -0.45
CA PHE A 234 -12.51 2.25 0.92
C PHE A 234 -13.45 3.31 1.51
N ILE A 235 -13.16 4.59 1.25
CA ILE A 235 -14.04 5.70 1.68
C ILE A 235 -15.40 5.60 1.00
N TYR A 236 -15.42 5.37 -0.30
CA TYR A 236 -16.66 5.19 -1.04
C TYR A 236 -17.52 4.03 -0.49
N LEU A 237 -16.91 2.87 -0.20
CA LEU A 237 -17.64 1.72 0.36
C LEU A 237 -18.15 1.95 1.80
N ASN A 238 -17.51 2.85 2.55
CA ASN A 238 -17.83 3.17 3.95
C ASN A 238 -18.33 4.61 4.14
N ALA A 239 -18.87 5.23 3.09
CA ALA A 239 -19.20 6.65 3.09
C ALA A 239 -20.13 7.04 4.25
N ASP A 240 -21.13 6.21 4.55
CA ASP A 240 -22.13 6.42 5.61
C ASP A 240 -21.48 6.69 6.99
N GLU A 241 -20.35 6.06 7.29
CA GLU A 241 -19.63 6.23 8.57
C GLU A 241 -18.57 7.32 8.50
N ILE A 242 -17.82 7.39 7.39
CA ILE A 242 -16.67 8.29 7.27
C ILE A 242 -17.09 9.76 7.18
N ILE A 243 -18.21 10.07 6.50
CA ILE A 243 -18.67 11.46 6.34
C ILE A 243 -19.04 12.13 7.68
N LYS A 244 -19.31 11.33 8.71
CA LYS A 244 -19.63 11.81 10.07
C LYS A 244 -18.37 12.19 10.86
N SER A 245 -17.18 11.81 10.39
CA SER A 245 -15.92 12.01 11.11
C SER A 245 -15.33 13.41 10.91
N GLU A 246 -14.70 13.97 11.94
CA GLU A 246 -13.98 15.24 11.84
C GLU A 246 -12.79 15.16 10.85
N LYS A 247 -12.15 13.99 10.77
CA LYS A 247 -11.06 13.71 9.82
C LYS A 247 -11.52 13.91 8.37
N TRP A 248 -12.74 13.49 8.04
CA TRP A 248 -13.31 13.71 6.71
C TRP A 248 -13.51 15.20 6.39
N SER A 249 -14.00 16.00 7.35
CA SER A 249 -14.14 17.45 7.15
C SER A 249 -12.82 18.13 6.77
N LYS A 250 -11.69 17.66 7.32
CA LYS A 250 -10.36 18.15 6.92
C LYS A 250 -10.05 17.81 5.46
N ILE A 251 -10.35 16.59 5.02
CA ILE A 251 -10.17 16.18 3.62
C ILE A 251 -10.99 17.03 2.67
N VAL A 252 -12.26 17.28 2.97
CA VAL A 252 -13.14 18.11 2.13
C VAL A 252 -12.60 19.54 1.98
N ASN A 253 -12.09 20.12 3.07
CA ASN A 253 -11.62 21.51 3.08
C ASN A 253 -10.24 21.68 2.45
N LEU A 254 -9.32 20.73 2.69
CA LEU A 254 -7.92 20.85 2.25
C LEU A 254 -7.66 20.20 0.89
N TYR A 255 -8.41 19.15 0.54
CA TYR A 255 -8.19 18.34 -0.66
C TYR A 255 -9.49 18.10 -1.45
N PRO A 256 -10.20 19.15 -1.90
CA PRO A 256 -11.51 19.02 -2.56
C PRO A 256 -11.48 18.17 -3.84
N LEU A 257 -10.33 18.08 -4.53
CA LEU A 257 -10.18 17.23 -5.71
C LEU A 257 -10.27 15.73 -5.39
N LEU A 258 -9.93 15.31 -4.16
CA LEU A 258 -10.12 13.92 -3.74
C LEU A 258 -11.60 13.59 -3.57
N VAL A 259 -12.42 14.56 -3.16
CA VAL A 259 -13.88 14.40 -3.11
C VAL A 259 -14.46 14.23 -4.51
N VAL A 260 -13.96 15.00 -5.49
CA VAL A 260 -14.35 14.83 -6.91
C VAL A 260 -13.98 13.43 -7.41
N ARG A 261 -12.81 12.89 -7.04
CA ARG A 261 -12.43 11.51 -7.40
C ARG A 261 -13.37 10.48 -6.79
N ILE A 262 -13.75 10.63 -5.52
CA ILE A 262 -14.73 9.76 -4.87
C ILE A 262 -16.10 9.83 -5.56
N PHE A 263 -16.53 11.02 -5.98
CA PHE A 263 -17.76 11.19 -6.74
C PHE A 263 -17.69 10.46 -8.10
N ASN A 264 -16.58 10.59 -8.82
CA ASN A 264 -16.37 9.88 -10.09
C ASN A 264 -16.37 8.35 -9.91
N ILE A 265 -15.82 7.85 -8.81
CA ILE A 265 -15.89 6.43 -8.43
C ILE A 265 -17.34 5.99 -8.25
N ALA A 266 -18.17 6.81 -7.60
CA ALA A 266 -19.57 6.47 -7.34
C ALA A 266 -20.44 6.49 -8.60
N VAL A 267 -20.12 7.32 -9.59
CA VAL A 267 -20.85 7.43 -10.86
C VAL A 267 -20.44 6.33 -11.85
N ASN A 268 -19.15 6.00 -11.91
CA ASN A 268 -18.61 5.01 -12.86
C ASN A 268 -18.62 3.59 -12.29
N LYS A 269 -19.74 3.16 -11.70
CA LYS A 269 -19.90 1.75 -11.29
C LYS A 269 -19.80 0.87 -12.54
N CYS A 270 -18.70 0.13 -12.68
CA CYS A 270 -18.57 -0.94 -13.66
C CYS A 270 -19.34 -2.17 -13.19
#